data_AF-A0A9E3K7M3-F1
#
_entry.id   AF-A0A9E3K7M3-F1
#
_cell.length_a   1.000
_cell.length_b   1.000
_cell.length_c   1.000
_cell.angle_alpha   90.00
_cell.angle_beta   90.00
_cell.angle_gamma   90.00
#
_symmetry.space_group_name_H-M   'P 1'
#
loop_
_entity.id
_entity.type
_entity.pdbx_description
1 polymer ?
#
loop_
_entity_poly.entity_id
_entity_poly.type
_entity_poly.pdbx_seq_one_letter_code
_entity_poly.pdbx_strand_id
1 'polypeptide(L)'
;MWTDTDVLEEVDVLVEDAEETKEENKLIVHNDDHNTFDWVIECLVDICKHTFEQAEQCSYIIHFKGKYAVKHGALAKLRPMKDALTDRGLSVTIE
;
A
#
# COMPACT_ATOMS: atom_id res chain seq x y z
N MET A 1 11.72 -36.95 -25.34
CA MET A 1 12.75 -35.97 -25.75
C MET A 1 12.30 -34.63 -25.17
N TRP A 2 13.22 -34.00 -24.45
CA TRP A 2 13.14 -32.71 -23.74
C TRP A 2 12.13 -32.54 -22.59
N THR A 3 12.71 -32.64 -21.39
CA THR A 3 12.37 -31.86 -20.21
C THR A 3 12.70 -30.39 -20.47
N ASP A 4 11.75 -29.50 -20.28
CA ASP A 4 12.06 -28.09 -20.01
C ASP A 4 11.32 -27.65 -18.75
N THR A 5 12.13 -27.64 -17.70
CA THR A 5 12.04 -26.87 -16.47
C THR A 5 11.62 -25.43 -16.76
N ASP A 6 10.65 -24.93 -16.01
CA ASP A 6 10.75 -23.60 -15.40
C ASP A 6 9.90 -23.60 -14.14
N VAL A 7 10.58 -24.00 -13.06
CA VAL A 7 10.15 -23.77 -11.69
C VAL A 7 10.51 -22.31 -11.40
N LEU A 8 9.53 -21.41 -11.48
CA LEU A 8 9.64 -20.09 -10.87
C LEU A 8 8.89 -20.13 -9.54
N GLU A 9 9.58 -20.64 -8.53
CA GLU A 9 9.29 -20.35 -7.12
C GLU A 9 9.63 -18.88 -6.87
N GLU A 10 8.60 -18.04 -6.73
CA GLU A 10 8.64 -16.91 -5.82
C GLU A 10 7.42 -17.03 -4.90
N VAL A 11 7.58 -17.92 -3.91
CA VAL A 11 6.71 -18.00 -2.74
C VAL A 11 7.14 -16.87 -1.82
N ASP A 12 6.52 -15.70 -1.93
CA ASP A 12 6.58 -14.69 -0.88
C ASP A 12 5.32 -14.80 0.00
N VAL A 13 5.29 -15.87 0.79
CA VAL A 13 4.30 -16.07 1.85
C VAL A 13 4.89 -15.47 3.12
N LEU A 14 4.86 -14.13 3.21
CA LEU A 14 5.08 -13.41 4.47
C LEU A 14 3.80 -13.44 5.29
N VAL A 15 3.49 -14.62 5.84
CA VAL A 15 2.55 -14.73 6.98
C VAL A 15 3.34 -14.29 8.20
N GLU A 16 3.42 -12.98 8.41
CA GLU A 16 3.77 -12.50 9.75
C GLU A 16 2.49 -12.51 10.58
N ASP A 17 2.41 -13.51 11.45
CA ASP A 17 1.52 -13.56 12.59
C ASP A 17 1.59 -12.23 13.36
N ALA A 18 0.58 -11.39 13.18
CA ALA A 18 0.37 -10.23 14.02
C ALA A 18 -1.02 -10.37 14.61
N GLU A 19 -0.99 -10.66 15.90
CA GLU A 19 -2.08 -10.85 16.84
C GLU A 19 -3.32 -10.01 16.47
N GLU A 20 -4.47 -10.68 16.34
CA GLU A 20 -5.80 -10.07 16.22
C GLU A 20 -6.13 -9.25 17.49
N THR A 21 -5.52 -8.08 17.63
CA THR A 21 -6.09 -7.02 18.44
C THR A 21 -7.18 -6.37 17.59
N LYS A 22 -8.39 -6.21 18.16
CA LYS A 22 -9.53 -5.51 17.55
C LYS A 22 -9.29 -4.00 17.35
N GLU A 23 -8.04 -3.60 17.21
CA GLU A 23 -7.62 -2.24 16.97
C GLU A 23 -7.73 -2.01 15.46
N GLU A 24 -8.53 -1.02 15.06
CA GLU A 24 -8.67 -0.63 13.67
C GLU A 24 -7.36 -0.01 13.17
N ASN A 25 -6.51 -0.84 12.59
CA ASN A 25 -5.24 -0.42 12.01
C ASN A 25 -5.47 0.60 10.87
N LYS A 26 -4.46 1.40 10.60
CA LYS A 26 -4.48 2.52 9.65
C LYS A 26 -3.34 2.37 8.67
N LEU A 27 -3.67 2.38 7.39
CA LEU A 27 -2.71 2.45 6.29
C LEU A 27 -2.31 3.91 6.09
N ILE A 28 -1.08 4.24 6.45
CA ILE A 28 -0.56 5.61 6.42
C ILE A 28 0.45 5.73 5.28
N VAL A 29 0.19 6.67 4.37
CA VAL A 29 1.13 7.04 3.31
C VAL A 29 1.87 8.30 3.74
N HIS A 30 3.19 8.29 3.58
CA HIS A 30 4.08 9.39 3.91
C HIS A 30 4.47 10.13 2.63
N ASN A 31 4.61 11.44 2.72
CA ASN A 31 5.16 12.25 1.65
C ASN A 31 6.64 11.91 1.48
N ASP A 32 7.07 11.85 0.22
CA ASP A 32 8.46 11.72 -0.16
C ASP A 32 8.80 12.81 -1.19
N ASP A 33 10.08 12.93 -1.52
CA ASP A 33 10.59 13.94 -2.45
C ASP A 33 10.82 13.38 -3.87
N HIS A 34 10.39 12.14 -4.13
CA HIS A 34 10.68 11.40 -5.37
C HIS A 34 9.44 11.17 -6.23
N ASN A 35 8.27 10.96 -5.63
CA ASN A 35 7.02 10.64 -6.28
C ASN A 35 6.20 11.90 -6.58
N THR A 36 5.54 11.94 -7.74
CA THR A 36 4.64 13.05 -8.11
C THR A 36 3.25 12.86 -7.49
N PHE A 37 2.49 13.95 -7.34
CA PHE A 37 1.10 13.84 -6.86
C PHE A 37 0.26 12.93 -7.74
N ASP A 38 0.39 13.04 -9.06
CA ASP A 38 -0.35 12.22 -10.00
C ASP A 38 -0.04 10.73 -9.80
N TRP A 39 1.23 10.38 -9.57
CA TRP A 39 1.62 8.99 -9.27
C TRP A 39 0.99 8.48 -7.99
N VAL A 40 0.98 9.29 -6.92
CA VAL A 40 0.33 8.91 -5.65
C VAL A 40 -1.17 8.72 -5.85
N ILE A 41 -1.83 9.57 -6.64
CA ILE A 41 -3.26 9.47 -6.96
C ILE A 41 -3.55 8.15 -7.68
N GLU A 42 -2.81 7.84 -8.74
CA GLU A 42 -2.97 6.60 -9.50
C GLU A 42 -2.81 5.37 -8.60
N CYS A 43 -1.79 5.36 -7.74
CA CYS A 43 -1.55 4.28 -6.78
C CYS A 43 -2.74 4.08 -5.83
N LEU A 44 -3.31 5.16 -5.30
CA LEU A 44 -4.44 5.10 -4.36
C LEU A 44 -5.73 4.64 -5.05
N VAL A 45 -5.96 5.03 -6.32
CA VAL A 45 -7.12 4.55 -7.09
C VAL A 45 -6.96 3.05 -7.39
N ASP A 46 -5.79 2.62 -7.85
CA ASP A 46 -5.55 1.24 -8.25
C ASP A 46 -5.56 0.25 -7.08
N ILE A 47 -4.86 0.59 -5.98
CA ILE A 47 -4.63 -0.33 -4.86
C ILE A 47 -5.70 -0.14 -3.79
N CYS A 48 -5.91 1.10 -3.33
CA CYS A 48 -6.85 1.38 -2.26
C CYS A 48 -8.31 1.46 -2.73
N LYS A 49 -8.55 1.43 -4.06
CA LYS A 49 -9.88 1.54 -4.68
C LYS A 49 -10.59 2.84 -4.31
N HIS A 50 -9.83 3.92 -4.17
CA HIS A 50 -10.37 5.26 -3.96
C HIS A 50 -10.96 5.80 -5.27
N THR A 51 -11.95 6.69 -5.18
CA THR A 51 -12.29 7.53 -6.33
C THR A 51 -11.14 8.49 -6.62
N PHE A 52 -11.11 9.03 -7.84
CA PHE A 52 -10.12 10.04 -8.20
C PHE A 52 -10.15 11.22 -7.23
N GLU A 53 -11.34 11.76 -6.89
CA GLU A 53 -11.42 12.89 -5.96
C GLU A 53 -10.89 12.52 -4.56
N GLN A 54 -11.20 11.32 -4.06
CA GLN A 54 -10.68 10.88 -2.77
C GLN A 54 -9.16 10.74 -2.78
N ALA A 55 -8.60 10.16 -3.83
CA ALA A 55 -7.16 9.98 -3.99
C ALA A 55 -6.43 11.33 -4.13
N GLU A 56 -6.99 12.27 -4.88
CA GLU A 56 -6.49 13.64 -5.03
C GLU A 56 -6.49 14.37 -3.68
N GLN A 57 -7.59 14.34 -2.94
CA GLN A 57 -7.64 14.98 -1.62
C GLN A 57 -6.64 14.33 -0.65
N CYS A 58 -6.49 13.00 -0.70
CA CYS A 58 -5.49 12.31 0.11
C CYS A 58 -4.06 12.74 -0.26
N SER A 59 -3.72 12.82 -1.56
CA SER A 59 -2.38 13.20 -2.02
C SER A 59 -2.03 14.63 -1.60
N TYR A 60 -2.98 15.57 -1.70
CA TYR A 60 -2.80 16.93 -1.19
C TYR A 60 -2.57 16.95 0.32
N ILE A 61 -3.32 16.18 1.10
CA ILE A 61 -3.14 16.14 2.55
C ILE A 61 -1.77 15.55 2.91
N ILE A 62 -1.36 14.47 2.25
CA ILE A 62 -0.04 13.84 2.44
C ILE A 62 1.05 14.87 2.15
N HIS A 63 0.93 15.60 1.04
CA HIS A 63 1.89 16.63 0.67
C HIS A 63 2.09 17.69 1.74
N PHE A 64 0.99 18.29 2.21
CA PHE A 64 1.07 19.42 3.14
C PHE A 64 1.31 19.00 4.59
N LYS A 65 0.85 17.82 4.99
CA LYS A 65 0.97 17.33 6.39
C LYS A 65 2.12 16.35 6.59
N GLY A 66 2.79 15.92 5.53
CA GLY A 66 3.87 14.94 5.55
C GLY A 66 3.41 13.48 5.63
N LYS A 67 2.20 13.19 6.16
CA LYS A 67 1.60 11.84 6.13
C LYS A 67 0.09 11.87 6.28
N TYR A 68 -0.59 10.83 5.81
CA TYR A 68 -2.04 10.69 5.99
C TYR A 68 -2.49 9.22 6.03
N ALA A 69 -3.50 8.94 6.86
CA ALA A 69 -4.16 7.63 6.94
C ALA A 69 -5.18 7.49 5.80
N VAL A 70 -4.76 6.84 4.72
CA VAL A 70 -5.58 6.68 3.50
C VAL A 70 -6.66 5.61 3.69
N LYS A 71 -6.45 4.61 4.55
CA LYS A 71 -7.42 3.53 4.77
C LYS A 71 -7.36 2.98 6.18
N HIS A 72 -8.48 2.46 6.67
CA HIS A 72 -8.60 1.86 7.99
C HIS A 72 -9.15 0.44 7.84
N GLY A 73 -8.69 -0.50 8.66
CA GLY A 73 -9.21 -1.86 8.65
C GLY A 73 -8.32 -2.89 9.34
N ALA A 74 -8.72 -4.15 9.22
CA ALA A 74 -7.95 -5.28 9.74
C ALA A 74 -6.58 -5.38 9.06
N LEU A 75 -5.55 -5.69 9.84
CA LEU A 75 -4.17 -5.81 9.36
C LEU A 75 -4.05 -6.77 8.16
N ALA A 76 -4.76 -7.90 8.18
CA ALA A 76 -4.79 -8.87 7.08
C ALA A 76 -5.27 -8.27 5.74
N LYS A 77 -6.12 -7.24 5.76
CA LYS A 77 -6.55 -6.52 4.55
C LYS A 77 -5.59 -5.38 4.17
N LEU A 78 -4.94 -4.77 5.15
CA LEU A 78 -4.05 -3.63 4.92
C LEU A 78 -2.65 -4.06 4.47
N ARG A 79 -2.12 -5.19 4.97
CA ARG A 79 -0.84 -5.77 4.56
C ARG A 79 -0.65 -5.83 3.04
N PRO A 80 -1.53 -6.52 2.27
CA PRO A 80 -1.36 -6.60 0.82
C PRO A 80 -1.46 -5.23 0.13
N MET A 81 -2.19 -4.27 0.70
CA MET A 81 -2.22 -2.90 0.16
C MET A 81 -0.94 -2.13 0.45
N LYS A 82 -0.39 -2.29 1.66
CA LYS A 82 0.90 -1.71 2.05
C LYS A 82 2.01 -2.25 1.15
N ASP A 83 2.09 -3.55 0.97
CA ASP A 83 3.12 -4.16 0.12
C ASP A 83 2.99 -3.68 -1.33
N ALA A 84 1.78 -3.70 -1.92
CA ALA A 84 1.56 -3.20 -3.27
C ALA A 84 1.86 -1.70 -3.46
N LEU A 85 1.71 -0.87 -2.42
CA LEU A 85 2.10 0.55 -2.45
C LEU A 85 3.62 0.71 -2.32
N THR A 86 4.24 -0.08 -1.44
CA THR A 86 5.70 -0.11 -1.26
C THR A 86 6.41 -0.57 -2.54
N ASP A 87 5.87 -1.56 -3.25
CA ASP A 87 6.40 -2.04 -4.53
C ASP A 87 6.32 -0.98 -5.63
N ARG A 88 5.33 -0.09 -5.56
CA ARG A 88 5.22 1.10 -6.43
C ARG A 88 6.14 2.26 -6.00
N GLY A 89 6.95 2.07 -4.98
CA GLY A 89 7.93 3.04 -4.49
C GLY A 89 7.37 4.07 -3.51
N LEU A 90 6.17 3.86 -2.95
CA LEU A 90 5.60 4.78 -1.96
C LEU A 90 6.03 4.40 -0.55
N SER A 91 6.27 5.41 0.29
CA SER A 91 6.56 5.22 1.71
C SER A 91 5.25 4.99 2.49
N VAL A 92 5.03 3.76 2.96
CA VAL A 92 3.77 3.35 3.62
C VAL A 92 4.03 2.57 4.89
N THR A 93 3.28 2.89 5.94
CA THR A 93 3.30 2.18 7.23
C THR A 93 1.89 1.80 7.67
N ILE A 94 1.78 0.75 8.48
CA ILE A 94 0.53 0.40 9.17
C ILE A 94 0.70 0.77 10.65
N GLU A 95 -0.20 1.60 11.17
CA GLU A 95 -0.26 2.03 12.59
C GLU A 95 -1.58 1.61 13.25
#